data_AF-A0A258K3Q8-F1
#
_entry.id   AF-A0A258K3Q8-F1
#
_cell.length_a   1.000
_cell.length_b   1.000
_cell.length_c   1.000
_cell.angle_alpha   90.00
_cell.angle_beta   90.00
_cell.angle_gamma   90.00
#
_symmetry.space_group_name_H-M   'P 1'
#
loop_
_entity.id
_entity.type
_entity.pdbx_description
1 polymer ?
#
loop_
_entity_poly.entity_id
_entity_poly.type
_entity_poly.pdbx_seq_one_letter_code
_entity_poly.pdbx_strand_id
1 'polypeptide(L)'
;MPVDVRPVTRALISVSDKSGLIPFAQALAAKGVQLISTGGTAKAIAEAGLEVMDVSDLTGFPEMMDGRVKTLHPKVHGGILAIRADAGHQAAMAEHGIAPIDLVVVNLYPFEATIARGADFETSIENIDIGGPSMIRGAAKNHNDVAVVVDTADYDAVLAEISLHGGTTLALRRRLAQTAYARTAAYDAAISNWFAGELKLTAPAYRAVGGKLMEELRYGENPHQTAAFYATSEQRFGVSTALQVQGKQLSFNNINDTDAAFECVGEFAPARSAAVVIVKHANPCGVAEGGSLAEAYKKALACDPVSAFGGIIAVNRLLDAEAARAMTEIFTEVIIAPEASEEAIAIIGAKKNLRLLLTGGLPDPRAAGLNIRTVAGGLLVQSRDTASVDDMDLKVVTRRAPTERELADLRFAFRVAKHVKSNTIVYAKDLATVGVGAGQMSRVDSARIAARKALDAAQAAGLSEPLTRGSVVASDAFFPFADGLLAAVEAGATAVIQPGGSMRDQDVIAAADEAGLAMVFTGVRHFKH
;
A
#
# COMPACT_ATOMS: atom_id res chain seq x y z
N MET A 1 -2.90 -40.07 19.10
CA MET A 1 -2.15 -39.26 18.12
C MET A 1 -3.12 -38.83 17.02
N PRO A 2 -2.98 -37.61 16.45
CA PRO A 2 -3.85 -37.18 15.37
C PRO A 2 -3.72 -38.12 14.17
N VAL A 3 -4.84 -38.43 13.54
CA VAL A 3 -4.86 -39.22 12.30
C VAL A 3 -4.34 -38.34 11.18
N ASP A 4 -3.38 -38.85 10.41
CA ASP A 4 -2.79 -38.07 9.32
C ASP A 4 -3.84 -37.78 8.25
N VAL A 5 -4.41 -38.82 7.64
CA VAL A 5 -5.45 -38.68 6.61
C VAL A 5 -6.86 -38.74 7.20
N ARG A 6 -7.68 -37.73 6.92
CA ARG A 6 -9.10 -37.69 7.28
C ARG A 6 -9.96 -37.72 6.00
N PRO A 7 -10.73 -38.80 5.76
CA PRO A 7 -11.69 -38.83 4.67
C PRO A 7 -12.69 -37.67 4.79
N VAL A 8 -13.04 -37.08 3.65
CA VAL A 8 -14.09 -36.07 3.59
C VAL A 8 -15.38 -36.79 3.23
N THR A 9 -16.32 -36.87 4.17
CA THR A 9 -17.64 -37.49 3.95
C THR A 9 -18.74 -36.45 3.90
N ARG A 10 -18.57 -35.34 4.65
CA ARG A 10 -19.54 -34.23 4.72
C ARG A 10 -18.83 -32.88 4.60
N ALA A 11 -19.30 -32.07 3.65
CA ALA A 11 -18.79 -30.72 3.40
C ALA A 11 -19.88 -29.66 3.65
N LEU A 12 -19.60 -28.73 4.56
CA LEU A 12 -20.44 -27.55 4.79
C LEU A 12 -19.90 -26.38 3.97
N ILE A 13 -20.69 -25.89 3.01
CA ILE A 13 -20.30 -24.84 2.06
C ILE A 13 -21.21 -23.63 2.24
N SER A 14 -20.66 -22.48 2.60
CA SER A 14 -21.39 -21.21 2.77
C SER A 14 -20.51 -20.07 2.27
N VAL A 15 -20.70 -19.67 1.01
CA VAL A 15 -19.83 -18.72 0.33
C VAL A 15 -20.60 -17.55 -0.29
N SER A 16 -20.10 -16.34 -0.04
CA SER A 16 -20.52 -15.11 -0.70
C SER A 16 -19.97 -15.03 -2.12
N ASP A 17 -18.66 -15.19 -2.29
CA ASP A 17 -18.02 -15.33 -3.60
C ASP A 17 -18.18 -16.77 -4.11
N LYS A 18 -18.85 -16.91 -5.26
CA LYS A 18 -19.20 -18.19 -5.88
C LYS A 18 -18.24 -18.59 -6.99
N SER A 19 -17.14 -17.85 -7.16
CA SER A 19 -16.08 -18.19 -8.11
C SER A 19 -15.57 -19.62 -7.86
N GLY A 20 -15.57 -20.45 -8.90
CA GLY A 20 -15.15 -21.86 -8.80
C GLY A 20 -16.06 -22.77 -7.96
N LEU A 21 -17.18 -22.29 -7.40
CA LEU A 21 -18.05 -23.06 -6.51
C LEU A 21 -18.58 -24.34 -7.17
N ILE A 22 -19.14 -24.22 -8.37
CA ILE A 22 -19.81 -25.34 -9.03
C ILE A 22 -18.84 -26.47 -9.41
N PRO A 23 -17.71 -26.21 -10.10
CA PRO A 23 -16.72 -27.25 -10.35
C PRO A 23 -16.21 -27.94 -9.07
N PHE A 24 -15.99 -27.16 -8.01
CA PHE A 24 -15.54 -27.69 -6.73
C PHE A 24 -16.61 -28.60 -6.07
N ALA A 25 -17.86 -28.17 -6.03
CA ALA A 25 -18.98 -28.95 -5.51
C ALA A 25 -19.22 -30.25 -6.31
N GLN A 26 -19.12 -30.19 -7.65
CA GLN A 26 -19.23 -31.36 -8.53
C GLN A 26 -18.13 -32.39 -8.23
N ALA A 27 -16.89 -31.93 -8.05
CA ALA A 27 -15.76 -32.81 -7.74
C ALA A 27 -15.93 -33.50 -6.37
N LEU A 28 -16.44 -32.79 -5.36
CA LEU A 28 -16.77 -33.39 -4.06
C LEU A 28 -17.91 -34.41 -4.17
N ALA A 29 -19.01 -34.06 -4.85
CA ALA A 29 -20.15 -34.95 -5.03
C ALA A 29 -19.77 -36.23 -5.79
N ALA A 30 -18.90 -36.13 -6.81
CA ALA A 30 -18.37 -37.28 -7.56
C ALA A 30 -17.55 -38.25 -6.69
N LYS A 31 -17.07 -37.81 -5.52
CA LYS A 31 -16.39 -38.63 -4.52
C LYS A 31 -17.34 -39.14 -3.43
N GLY A 32 -18.65 -38.92 -3.56
CA GLY A 32 -19.66 -39.31 -2.57
C GLY A 32 -19.71 -38.42 -1.34
N VAL A 33 -19.14 -37.22 -1.40
CA VAL A 33 -19.22 -36.25 -0.30
C VAL A 33 -20.63 -35.67 -0.25
N GLN A 34 -21.27 -35.74 0.91
CA GLN A 34 -22.54 -35.10 1.13
C GLN A 34 -22.34 -33.59 1.29
N LEU A 35 -23.03 -32.82 0.45
CA LEU A 35 -22.99 -31.36 0.47
C LEU A 35 -24.05 -30.81 1.42
N ILE A 36 -23.64 -29.89 2.29
CA ILE A 36 -24.51 -29.16 3.21
C ILE A 36 -24.31 -27.68 2.90
N SER A 37 -25.39 -26.92 2.75
CA SER A 37 -25.27 -25.50 2.42
C SER A 37 -26.48 -24.70 2.92
N THR A 38 -26.45 -23.38 2.73
CA THR A 38 -27.54 -22.50 3.15
C THR A 38 -27.73 -21.36 2.15
N GLY A 39 -28.96 -20.84 2.06
CA GLY A 39 -29.32 -19.64 1.31
C GLY A 39 -28.87 -19.67 -0.15
N GLY A 40 -28.26 -18.58 -0.62
CA GLY A 40 -27.84 -18.44 -2.01
C GLY A 40 -26.76 -19.43 -2.47
N THR A 41 -25.99 -20.03 -1.56
CA THR A 41 -25.01 -21.07 -1.91
C THR A 41 -25.72 -22.40 -2.19
N ALA A 42 -26.68 -22.80 -1.34
CA ALA A 42 -27.47 -24.01 -1.54
C ALA A 42 -28.24 -23.96 -2.86
N LYS A 43 -28.88 -22.81 -3.14
CA LYS A 43 -29.60 -22.57 -4.39
C LYS A 43 -28.70 -22.76 -5.61
N ALA A 44 -27.51 -22.16 -5.62
CA ALA A 44 -26.57 -22.27 -6.75
C ALA A 44 -26.10 -23.72 -6.99
N ILE A 45 -25.85 -24.48 -5.91
CA ILE A 45 -25.46 -25.90 -6.01
C ILE A 45 -26.63 -26.75 -6.55
N ALA A 46 -27.84 -26.53 -6.05
CA ALA A 46 -29.04 -27.25 -6.50
C ALA A 46 -29.40 -26.95 -7.98
N GLU A 47 -29.27 -25.69 -8.42
CA GLU A 47 -29.47 -25.28 -9.82
C GLU A 47 -28.47 -25.95 -10.78
N ALA A 48 -27.29 -26.34 -10.29
CA ALA A 48 -26.32 -27.13 -11.05
C ALA A 48 -26.63 -28.64 -11.07
N GLY A 49 -27.77 -29.07 -10.52
CA GLY A 49 -28.23 -30.46 -10.52
C GLY A 49 -27.58 -31.35 -9.45
N LEU A 50 -26.92 -30.77 -8.44
CA LEU A 50 -26.30 -31.52 -7.35
C LEU A 50 -27.24 -31.65 -6.16
N GLU A 51 -27.20 -32.81 -5.49
CA GLU A 51 -27.87 -33.00 -4.21
C GLU A 51 -27.16 -32.17 -3.14
N VAL A 52 -27.92 -31.35 -2.42
CA VAL A 52 -27.43 -30.52 -1.32
C VAL A 52 -28.46 -30.46 -0.22
N MET A 53 -28.02 -30.73 1.01
CA MET A 53 -28.84 -30.63 2.21
C MET A 53 -28.84 -29.18 2.71
N ASP A 54 -30.02 -28.62 2.98
CA ASP A 54 -30.09 -27.30 3.60
C ASP A 54 -29.69 -27.38 5.08
N VAL A 55 -29.00 -26.35 5.59
CA VAL A 55 -28.65 -26.27 7.01
C VAL A 55 -29.89 -26.28 7.91
N SER A 56 -31.02 -25.76 7.45
CA SER A 56 -32.28 -25.83 8.19
C SER A 56 -32.77 -27.28 8.36
N ASP A 57 -32.59 -28.14 7.36
CA ASP A 57 -32.90 -29.58 7.46
C ASP A 57 -31.95 -30.28 8.44
N LEU A 58 -30.66 -29.91 8.41
CA LEU A 58 -29.67 -30.44 9.36
C LEU A 58 -30.04 -30.04 10.81
N THR A 59 -30.36 -28.77 11.02
CA THR A 59 -30.57 -28.22 12.36
C THR A 59 -31.94 -28.54 12.92
N GLY A 60 -32.97 -28.58 12.07
CA GLY A 60 -34.38 -28.55 12.45
C GLY A 60 -34.87 -27.15 12.81
N PHE A 61 -34.10 -26.10 12.50
CA PHE A 61 -34.41 -24.70 12.78
C PHE A 61 -34.38 -23.86 11.50
N PRO A 62 -35.38 -23.00 11.26
CA PRO A 62 -35.37 -22.12 10.10
C PRO A 62 -34.33 -20.99 10.26
N GLU A 63 -34.01 -20.33 9.16
CA GLU A 63 -33.27 -19.07 9.17
C GLU A 63 -34.07 -17.97 9.90
N MET A 64 -33.42 -17.23 10.81
CA MET A 64 -34.06 -16.22 11.65
C MET A 64 -33.33 -14.88 11.61
N MET A 65 -34.05 -13.80 11.95
CA MET A 65 -33.53 -12.42 12.04
C MET A 65 -32.83 -11.99 10.75
N ASP A 66 -33.54 -12.13 9.63
CA ASP A 66 -33.06 -11.74 8.29
C ASP A 66 -31.71 -12.37 7.91
N GLY A 67 -31.49 -13.62 8.34
CA GLY A 67 -30.30 -14.40 8.01
C GLY A 67 -29.10 -14.21 8.94
N ARG A 68 -29.25 -13.40 9.99
CA ARG A 68 -28.24 -13.24 11.05
C ARG A 68 -28.01 -14.54 11.84
N VAL A 69 -29.06 -15.36 11.99
CA VAL A 69 -28.99 -16.62 12.75
C VAL A 69 -29.43 -17.78 11.86
N LYS A 70 -28.43 -18.44 11.26
CA LYS A 70 -28.61 -19.64 10.41
C LYS A 70 -27.72 -20.82 10.80
N THR A 71 -26.42 -20.58 11.01
CA THR A 71 -25.42 -21.64 11.28
C THR A 71 -24.95 -21.69 12.73
N LEU A 72 -25.37 -20.74 13.57
CA LEU A 72 -25.06 -20.67 15.00
C LEU A 72 -25.88 -21.69 15.80
N HIS A 73 -25.69 -22.98 15.48
CA HIS A 73 -26.47 -24.07 16.05
C HIS A 73 -25.57 -25.23 16.51
N PRO A 74 -25.88 -25.91 17.65
CA PRO A 74 -25.07 -27.02 18.15
C PRO A 74 -24.90 -28.18 17.18
N LYS A 75 -25.88 -28.48 16.32
CA LYS A 75 -25.71 -29.52 15.28
C LYS A 75 -24.66 -29.16 14.21
N VAL A 76 -24.47 -27.87 13.93
CA VAL A 76 -23.41 -27.41 13.02
C VAL A 76 -22.08 -27.39 13.77
N HIS A 77 -22.01 -26.64 14.88
CA HIS A 77 -20.75 -26.45 15.61
C HIS A 77 -20.27 -27.72 16.32
N GLY A 78 -21.16 -28.60 16.79
CA GLY A 78 -20.80 -29.91 17.32
C GLY A 78 -20.27 -30.83 16.22
N GLY A 79 -20.83 -30.76 15.02
CA GLY A 79 -20.30 -31.43 13.83
C GLY A 79 -18.88 -30.98 13.51
N ILE A 80 -18.57 -29.69 13.67
CA ILE A 80 -17.25 -29.10 13.42
C ILE A 80 -16.26 -29.35 14.57
N LEU A 81 -16.66 -29.15 15.83
CA LEU A 81 -15.75 -29.05 16.98
C LEU A 81 -15.50 -30.37 17.71
N ALA A 82 -16.29 -31.41 17.44
CA ALA A 82 -16.09 -32.67 18.14
C ALA A 82 -14.78 -33.35 17.74
N ILE A 83 -13.98 -33.72 18.75
CA ILE A 83 -12.72 -34.43 18.59
C ILE A 83 -13.05 -35.90 18.31
N ARG A 84 -12.71 -36.38 17.11
CA ARG A 84 -13.17 -37.69 16.63
C ARG A 84 -12.58 -38.87 17.40
N ALA A 85 -11.39 -38.68 17.96
CA ALA A 85 -10.70 -39.68 18.76
C ALA A 85 -11.14 -39.68 20.25
N ASP A 86 -11.96 -38.72 20.67
CA ASP A 86 -12.43 -38.64 22.05
C ASP A 86 -13.78 -39.36 22.23
N ALA A 87 -13.81 -40.37 23.10
CA ALA A 87 -14.98 -41.20 23.31
C ALA A 87 -16.17 -40.43 23.91
N GLY A 88 -15.92 -39.42 24.75
CA GLY A 88 -16.96 -38.57 25.33
C GLY A 88 -17.61 -37.68 24.26
N HIS A 89 -16.80 -37.10 23.37
CA HIS A 89 -17.30 -36.33 22.24
C HIS A 89 -18.11 -37.21 21.27
N GLN A 90 -17.66 -38.44 20.98
CA GLN A 90 -18.42 -39.38 20.15
C GLN A 90 -19.76 -39.77 20.79
N ALA A 91 -19.78 -40.03 22.10
CA ALA A 91 -21.01 -40.33 22.83
C ALA A 91 -22.00 -39.16 22.78
N ALA A 92 -21.53 -37.93 23.03
CA ALA A 92 -22.37 -36.74 22.95
C ALA A 92 -22.90 -36.47 21.53
N MET A 93 -22.09 -36.71 20.50
CA MET A 93 -22.54 -36.61 19.11
C MET A 93 -23.65 -37.60 18.80
N ALA A 94 -23.50 -38.86 19.24
CA ALA A 94 -24.52 -39.89 19.03
C ALA A 94 -25.81 -39.59 19.80
N GLU A 95 -25.71 -39.22 21.08
CA GLU A 95 -26.85 -38.88 21.95
C GLU A 95 -27.70 -37.74 21.36
N HIS A 96 -27.06 -36.73 20.77
CA HIS A 96 -27.75 -35.55 20.25
C HIS A 96 -27.96 -35.57 18.73
N GLY A 97 -27.69 -36.69 18.05
CA GLY A 97 -27.89 -36.83 16.61
C GLY A 97 -27.05 -35.85 15.78
N ILE A 98 -25.81 -35.61 16.21
CA ILE A 98 -24.87 -34.69 15.55
C ILE A 98 -23.95 -35.50 14.64
N ALA A 99 -24.05 -35.28 13.33
CA ALA A 99 -23.16 -35.88 12.35
C ALA A 99 -21.85 -35.07 12.21
N PRO A 100 -20.71 -35.72 11.91
CA PRO A 100 -19.45 -35.04 11.67
C PRO A 100 -19.52 -34.12 10.44
N ILE A 101 -18.72 -33.06 10.45
CA ILE A 101 -18.43 -32.22 9.28
C ILE A 101 -16.91 -32.26 9.12
N ASP A 102 -16.44 -32.68 7.94
CA ASP A 102 -15.01 -32.95 7.69
C ASP A 102 -14.35 -31.83 6.89
N LEU A 103 -15.16 -31.08 6.12
CA LEU A 103 -14.73 -29.95 5.32
C LEU A 103 -15.69 -28.77 5.54
N VAL A 104 -15.14 -27.61 5.86
CA VAL A 104 -15.88 -26.34 5.97
C VAL A 104 -15.33 -25.38 4.93
N VAL A 105 -16.18 -24.89 4.02
CA VAL A 105 -15.81 -23.96 2.95
C VAL A 105 -16.62 -22.68 3.11
N VAL A 106 -15.95 -21.62 3.56
CA VAL A 106 -16.59 -20.35 3.91
C VAL A 106 -15.71 -19.19 3.50
N ASN A 107 -16.20 -18.34 2.60
CA ASN A 107 -15.67 -17.00 2.43
C ASN A 107 -16.68 -15.99 3.00
N LEU A 108 -16.13 -14.94 3.63
CA LEU A 108 -16.89 -14.00 4.45
C LEU A 108 -17.72 -13.04 3.59
N TYR A 109 -18.69 -12.38 4.23
CA TYR A 109 -19.36 -11.25 3.61
C TYR A 109 -18.34 -10.16 3.23
N PRO A 110 -18.53 -9.48 2.09
CA PRO A 110 -17.52 -8.59 1.53
C PRO A 110 -17.53 -7.22 2.24
N PHE A 111 -17.31 -7.21 3.56
CA PHE A 111 -17.33 -6.01 4.40
C PHE A 111 -16.33 -4.97 3.88
N GLU A 112 -15.09 -5.37 3.61
CA GLU A 112 -14.05 -4.46 3.11
C GLU A 112 -14.43 -3.82 1.78
N ALA A 113 -15.03 -4.58 0.86
CA ALA A 113 -15.51 -4.06 -0.41
C ALA A 113 -16.78 -3.19 -0.25
N THR A 114 -17.59 -3.46 0.77
CA THR A 114 -18.80 -2.68 1.07
C THR A 114 -18.45 -1.28 1.56
N ILE A 115 -17.55 -1.17 2.54
CA ILE A 115 -17.08 0.13 3.03
C ILE A 115 -16.28 0.89 1.96
N ALA A 116 -15.53 0.18 1.12
CA ALA A 116 -14.77 0.80 0.02
C ALA A 116 -15.68 1.47 -1.04
N ARG A 117 -16.93 1.01 -1.20
CA ARG A 117 -17.92 1.65 -2.07
C ARG A 117 -18.67 2.82 -1.43
N GLY A 118 -18.32 3.19 -0.19
CA GLY A 118 -18.98 4.29 0.53
C GLY A 118 -20.38 3.93 1.02
N ALA A 119 -20.62 2.67 1.39
CA ALA A 119 -21.86 2.26 2.02
C ALA A 119 -22.13 3.05 3.32
N ASP A 120 -23.40 3.27 3.63
CA ASP A 120 -23.79 3.92 4.88
C ASP A 120 -23.54 3.02 6.10
N PHE A 121 -23.74 3.58 7.29
CA PHE A 121 -23.50 2.90 8.55
C PHE A 121 -24.31 1.59 8.66
N GLU A 122 -25.62 1.65 8.42
CA GLU A 122 -26.51 0.48 8.57
C GLU A 122 -26.17 -0.63 7.57
N THR A 123 -25.92 -0.27 6.30
CA THR A 123 -25.48 -1.23 5.27
C THR A 123 -24.15 -1.89 5.65
N SER A 124 -23.23 -1.12 6.24
CA SER A 124 -21.95 -1.64 6.71
C SER A 124 -22.15 -2.62 7.87
N ILE A 125 -23.03 -2.30 8.82
CA ILE A 125 -23.39 -3.17 9.96
C ILE A 125 -23.99 -4.50 9.46
N GLU A 126 -24.91 -4.49 8.50
CA GLU A 126 -25.50 -5.72 7.97
C GLU A 126 -24.50 -6.60 7.19
N ASN A 127 -23.38 -6.03 6.74
CA ASN A 127 -22.32 -6.77 6.07
C ASN A 127 -21.24 -7.33 7.02
N ILE A 128 -21.43 -7.20 8.34
CA ILE A 128 -20.61 -7.87 9.34
C ILE A 128 -21.10 -9.31 9.52
N ASP A 129 -20.29 -10.26 9.08
CA ASP A 129 -20.59 -11.69 9.17
C ASP A 129 -20.30 -12.22 10.59
N ILE A 130 -21.27 -12.90 11.18
CA ILE A 130 -21.15 -13.55 12.49
C ILE A 130 -20.99 -15.07 12.34
N GLY A 131 -21.81 -15.69 11.49
CA GLY A 131 -21.83 -17.13 11.30
C GLY A 131 -20.56 -17.63 10.60
N GLY A 132 -20.10 -16.92 9.57
CA GLY A 132 -18.91 -17.25 8.81
C GLY A 132 -17.66 -17.34 9.69
N PRO A 133 -17.25 -16.27 10.40
CA PRO A 133 -16.08 -16.31 11.28
C PRO A 133 -16.21 -17.37 12.38
N SER A 134 -17.41 -17.60 12.91
CA SER A 134 -17.66 -18.63 13.92
C SER A 134 -17.38 -20.04 13.39
N MET A 135 -17.84 -20.38 12.18
CA MET A 135 -17.57 -21.67 11.55
C MET A 135 -16.09 -21.82 11.18
N ILE A 136 -15.49 -20.77 10.60
CA ILE A 136 -14.07 -20.75 10.22
C ILE A 136 -13.18 -21.02 11.44
N ARG A 137 -13.39 -20.28 12.54
CA ARG A 137 -12.61 -20.43 13.78
C ARG A 137 -12.84 -21.80 14.42
N GLY A 138 -14.07 -22.31 14.39
CA GLY A 138 -14.39 -23.65 14.87
C GLY A 138 -13.63 -24.75 14.12
N ALA A 139 -13.64 -24.69 12.79
CA ALA A 139 -12.96 -25.67 11.94
C ALA A 139 -11.44 -25.55 12.05
N ALA A 140 -10.89 -24.33 12.07
CA ALA A 140 -9.45 -24.10 12.26
C ALA A 140 -8.96 -24.57 13.64
N LYS A 141 -9.75 -24.37 14.70
CA LYS A 141 -9.46 -24.92 16.04
C LYS A 141 -9.40 -26.45 16.00
N ASN A 142 -10.31 -27.10 15.29
CA ASN A 142 -10.39 -28.56 15.19
C ASN A 142 -9.67 -29.14 13.95
N HIS A 143 -8.59 -28.51 13.50
CA HIS A 143 -7.86 -28.93 12.29
C HIS A 143 -7.26 -30.34 12.36
N ASN A 144 -7.23 -30.99 13.53
CA ASN A 144 -6.88 -32.40 13.60
C ASN A 144 -7.89 -33.28 12.82
N ASP A 145 -9.15 -32.86 12.77
CA ASP A 145 -10.26 -33.63 12.21
C ASP A 145 -11.00 -32.92 11.07
N VAL A 146 -10.87 -31.59 10.94
CA VAL A 146 -11.66 -30.79 9.97
C VAL A 146 -10.74 -29.93 9.10
N ALA A 147 -10.95 -29.95 7.79
CA ALA A 147 -10.32 -29.02 6.85
C ALA A 147 -11.18 -27.76 6.71
N VAL A 148 -10.54 -26.58 6.63
CA VAL A 148 -11.23 -25.29 6.48
C VAL A 148 -10.71 -24.52 5.27
N VAL A 149 -11.59 -24.09 4.38
CA VAL A 149 -11.23 -23.37 3.17
C VAL A 149 -11.88 -22.00 3.21
N VAL A 150 -11.07 -20.95 3.13
CA VAL A 150 -11.53 -19.55 3.23
C VAL A 150 -11.27 -18.71 1.98
N ASP A 151 -10.55 -19.26 1.01
CA ASP A 151 -10.21 -18.63 -0.26
C ASP A 151 -10.38 -19.67 -1.38
N THR A 152 -10.90 -19.23 -2.53
CA THR A 152 -11.12 -20.09 -3.70
C THR A 152 -9.82 -20.63 -4.27
N ALA A 153 -8.69 -19.96 -4.03
CA ALA A 153 -7.36 -20.40 -4.43
C ALA A 153 -6.95 -21.76 -3.83
N ASP A 154 -7.56 -22.17 -2.71
CA ASP A 154 -7.26 -23.45 -2.04
C ASP A 154 -8.09 -24.63 -2.56
N TYR A 155 -9.07 -24.40 -3.46
CA TYR A 155 -9.98 -25.44 -3.96
C TYR A 155 -9.22 -26.60 -4.63
N ASP A 156 -8.31 -26.29 -5.56
CA ASP A 156 -7.57 -27.31 -6.31
C ASP A 156 -6.64 -28.12 -5.41
N ALA A 157 -5.97 -27.47 -4.46
CA ALA A 157 -5.09 -28.14 -3.51
C ALA A 157 -5.85 -29.16 -2.63
N VAL A 158 -7.06 -28.80 -2.20
CA VAL A 158 -7.92 -29.70 -1.40
C VAL A 158 -8.41 -30.88 -2.24
N LEU A 159 -8.89 -30.64 -3.46
CA LEU A 159 -9.35 -31.71 -4.36
C LEU A 159 -8.21 -32.67 -4.75
N ALA A 160 -7.01 -32.12 -4.96
CA ALA A 160 -5.82 -32.92 -5.26
C ALA A 160 -5.48 -33.85 -4.09
N GLU A 161 -5.48 -33.37 -2.84
CA GLU A 161 -5.23 -34.23 -1.69
C GLU A 161 -6.31 -35.30 -1.50
N ILE A 162 -7.59 -34.94 -1.62
CA ILE A 162 -8.69 -35.92 -1.53
C ILE A 162 -8.50 -37.02 -2.59
N SER A 163 -8.08 -36.65 -3.79
CA SER A 163 -7.85 -37.60 -4.88
C SER A 163 -6.62 -38.48 -4.67
N LEU A 164 -5.53 -37.94 -4.11
CA LEU A 164 -4.26 -38.67 -3.91
C LEU A 164 -4.28 -39.56 -2.67
N HIS A 165 -4.91 -39.10 -1.58
CA HIS A 165 -4.82 -39.73 -0.27
C HIS A 165 -6.15 -40.32 0.22
N GLY A 166 -7.27 -40.07 -0.48
CA GLY A 166 -8.61 -40.48 -0.03
C GLY A 166 -9.19 -39.58 1.07
N GLY A 167 -8.60 -38.41 1.29
CA GLY A 167 -8.97 -37.46 2.33
C GLY A 167 -7.99 -36.29 2.38
N THR A 168 -8.10 -35.45 3.40
CA THR A 168 -7.11 -34.40 3.67
C THR A 168 -6.02 -34.91 4.59
N THR A 169 -4.80 -34.45 4.42
CA THR A 169 -3.66 -34.72 5.32
C THR A 169 -3.63 -33.74 6.48
N LEU A 170 -2.96 -34.10 7.58
CA LEU A 170 -2.80 -33.21 8.72
C LEU A 170 -1.98 -31.96 8.34
N ALA A 171 -1.03 -32.11 7.42
CA ALA A 171 -0.21 -31.02 6.91
C ALA A 171 -1.07 -29.96 6.21
N LEU A 172 -1.95 -30.38 5.29
CA LEU A 172 -2.88 -29.47 4.62
C LEU A 172 -3.84 -28.81 5.62
N ARG A 173 -4.45 -29.59 6.53
CA ARG A 173 -5.39 -29.03 7.52
C ARG A 173 -4.74 -27.98 8.42
N ARG A 174 -3.47 -28.17 8.82
CA ARG A 174 -2.70 -27.18 9.60
C ARG A 174 -2.43 -25.90 8.81
N ARG A 175 -2.03 -26.02 7.54
CA ARG A 175 -1.83 -24.87 6.65
C ARG A 175 -3.13 -24.06 6.51
N LEU A 176 -4.21 -24.75 6.19
CA LEU A 176 -5.55 -24.19 6.04
C LEU A 176 -6.03 -23.50 7.33
N ALA A 177 -5.78 -24.09 8.51
CA ALA A 177 -6.11 -23.48 9.79
C ALA A 177 -5.34 -22.18 10.06
N GLN A 178 -4.07 -22.11 9.67
CA GLN A 178 -3.29 -20.87 9.76
C GLN A 178 -3.88 -19.79 8.84
N THR A 179 -4.21 -20.13 7.58
CA THR A 179 -4.86 -19.21 6.65
C THR A 179 -6.21 -18.71 7.19
N ALA A 180 -7.01 -19.60 7.77
CA ALA A 180 -8.31 -19.28 8.36
C ALA A 180 -8.22 -18.28 9.53
N TYR A 181 -7.27 -18.47 10.45
CA TYR A 181 -7.04 -17.51 11.54
C TYR A 181 -6.49 -16.17 11.01
N ALA A 182 -5.60 -16.20 10.02
CA ALA A 182 -5.08 -14.98 9.40
C ALA A 182 -6.20 -14.18 8.70
N ARG A 183 -7.10 -14.86 7.97
CA ARG A 183 -8.22 -14.19 7.27
C ARG A 183 -9.20 -13.54 8.25
N THR A 184 -9.57 -14.23 9.32
CA THR A 184 -10.48 -13.69 10.35
C THR A 184 -9.82 -12.54 11.13
N ALA A 185 -8.52 -12.62 11.43
CA ALA A 185 -7.78 -11.50 12.02
C ALA A 185 -7.77 -10.25 11.12
N ALA A 186 -7.57 -10.42 9.81
CA ALA A 186 -7.63 -9.31 8.86
C ALA A 186 -9.04 -8.71 8.73
N TYR A 187 -10.08 -9.56 8.76
CA TYR A 187 -11.48 -9.14 8.71
C TYR A 187 -11.87 -8.31 9.94
N ASP A 188 -11.55 -8.79 11.14
CA ASP A 188 -11.82 -8.07 12.39
C ASP A 188 -11.01 -6.77 12.49
N ALA A 189 -9.78 -6.74 11.95
CA ALA A 189 -8.99 -5.51 11.85
C ALA A 189 -9.68 -4.46 10.97
N ALA A 190 -10.28 -4.85 9.84
CA ALA A 190 -11.02 -3.95 8.98
C ALA A 190 -12.27 -3.38 9.68
N ILE A 191 -13.06 -4.23 10.35
CA ILE A 191 -14.24 -3.81 11.13
C ILE A 191 -13.84 -2.86 12.27
N SER A 192 -12.81 -3.23 13.03
CA SER A 192 -12.32 -2.42 14.16
C SER A 192 -11.81 -1.05 13.70
N ASN A 193 -11.09 -0.98 12.58
CA ASN A 193 -10.58 0.27 12.05
C ASN A 193 -11.68 1.13 11.43
N TRP A 194 -12.71 0.53 10.82
CA TRP A 194 -13.89 1.23 10.33
C TRP A 194 -14.65 1.90 11.49
N PHE A 195 -14.96 1.17 12.57
CA PHE A 195 -15.59 1.78 13.76
C PHE A 195 -14.77 2.91 14.36
N ALA A 196 -13.44 2.79 14.39
CA ALA A 196 -12.58 3.88 14.85
C ALA A 196 -12.74 5.14 13.98
N GLY A 197 -12.92 4.97 12.66
CA GLY A 197 -13.24 6.05 11.72
C GLY A 197 -14.60 6.69 11.99
N GLU A 198 -15.67 5.88 12.09
CA GLU A 198 -17.04 6.34 12.38
C GLU A 198 -17.11 7.13 13.70
N LEU A 199 -16.42 6.65 14.73
CA LEU A 199 -16.34 7.28 16.05
C LEU A 199 -15.30 8.41 16.13
N LYS A 200 -14.58 8.70 15.04
CA LYS A 200 -13.52 9.71 14.95
C LYS A 200 -12.43 9.54 16.02
N LEU A 201 -12.11 8.29 16.35
CA LEU A 201 -11.08 7.93 17.31
C LEU A 201 -9.69 7.96 16.65
N THR A 202 -8.91 8.99 16.96
CA THR A 202 -7.54 9.13 16.46
C THR A 202 -6.58 8.09 17.08
N ALA A 203 -6.79 7.73 18.34
CA ALA A 203 -5.99 6.77 19.09
C ALA A 203 -6.90 5.78 19.87
N PRO A 204 -7.51 4.78 19.20
CA PRO A 204 -8.30 3.74 19.87
C PRO A 204 -7.42 2.88 20.79
N ALA A 205 -8.02 2.32 21.84
CA ALA A 205 -7.32 1.52 22.85
C ALA A 205 -6.64 0.25 22.26
N TYR A 206 -7.19 -0.29 21.18
CA TYR A 206 -6.61 -1.40 20.43
C TYR A 206 -6.44 -0.99 18.97
N ARG A 207 -5.28 -1.32 18.39
CA ARG A 207 -4.99 -1.12 16.97
C ARG A 207 -4.57 -2.45 16.35
N ALA A 208 -5.28 -2.85 15.30
CA ALA A 208 -4.98 -4.04 14.51
C ALA A 208 -4.52 -3.65 13.10
N VAL A 209 -3.50 -4.34 12.61
CA VAL A 209 -2.97 -4.22 11.25
C VAL A 209 -3.10 -5.58 10.58
N GLY A 210 -3.89 -5.63 9.51
CA GLY A 210 -4.13 -6.85 8.73
C GLY A 210 -3.89 -6.60 7.24
N GLY A 211 -3.61 -7.66 6.51
CA GLY A 211 -3.44 -7.60 5.06
C GLY A 211 -3.43 -8.98 4.42
N LYS A 212 -3.63 -9.01 3.09
CA LYS A 212 -3.52 -10.22 2.26
C LYS A 212 -2.14 -10.25 1.61
N LEU A 213 -1.48 -11.40 1.64
CA LEU A 213 -0.21 -11.58 0.95
C LEU A 213 -0.41 -11.32 -0.55
N MET A 214 0.36 -10.40 -1.11
CA MET A 214 0.44 -10.16 -2.55
C MET A 214 1.54 -11.01 -3.15
N GLU A 215 2.73 -10.99 -2.52
CA GLU A 215 3.90 -11.65 -3.04
C GLU A 215 4.93 -11.94 -1.94
N GLU A 216 5.53 -13.14 -1.97
CA GLU A 216 6.76 -13.41 -1.21
C GLU A 216 7.95 -12.76 -1.94
N LEU A 217 8.74 -11.98 -1.21
CA LEU A 217 9.87 -11.28 -1.79
C LEU A 217 11.14 -12.10 -1.62
N ARG A 218 12.04 -11.98 -2.60
CA ARG A 218 13.33 -12.68 -2.59
C ARG A 218 14.14 -12.46 -1.30
N TYR A 219 14.07 -11.24 -0.77
CA TYR A 219 14.68 -10.82 0.49
C TYR A 219 14.13 -9.42 0.89
N GLY A 220 14.43 -8.97 2.10
CA GLY A 220 14.08 -7.65 2.64
C GLY A 220 14.96 -6.52 2.11
N GLU A 221 15.34 -5.55 2.95
CA GLU A 221 16.29 -4.50 2.52
C GLU A 221 17.65 -5.09 2.10
N ASN A 222 18.04 -6.20 2.76
CA ASN A 222 19.31 -6.90 2.55
C ASN A 222 19.09 -8.40 2.28
N PRO A 223 19.99 -9.07 1.52
CA PRO A 223 19.82 -10.46 1.09
C PRO A 223 19.60 -11.53 2.18
N HIS A 224 20.04 -11.28 3.41
CA HIS A 224 19.92 -12.21 4.53
C HIS A 224 18.58 -12.08 5.29
N GLN A 225 17.76 -11.09 4.95
CA GLN A 225 16.46 -10.83 5.56
C GLN A 225 15.36 -11.44 4.68
N THR A 226 14.41 -12.18 5.25
CA THR A 226 13.20 -12.61 4.54
C THR A 226 12.19 -11.47 4.47
N ALA A 227 11.36 -11.44 3.43
CA ALA A 227 10.32 -10.41 3.30
C ALA A 227 9.13 -10.89 2.45
N ALA A 228 8.01 -10.19 2.62
CA ALA A 228 6.78 -10.39 1.88
C ALA A 228 6.04 -9.05 1.78
N PHE A 229 5.28 -8.87 0.69
CA PHE A 229 4.45 -7.70 0.46
C PHE A 229 2.98 -8.04 0.69
N TYR A 230 2.31 -7.23 1.51
CA TYR A 230 0.91 -7.43 1.87
C TYR A 230 0.07 -6.22 1.45
N ALA A 231 -1.09 -6.46 0.86
CA ALA A 231 -2.08 -5.43 0.60
C ALA A 231 -3.03 -5.29 1.79
N THR A 232 -3.32 -4.05 2.19
CA THR A 232 -4.37 -3.74 3.18
C THR A 232 -5.72 -3.55 2.48
N SER A 233 -6.76 -3.17 3.22
CA SER A 233 -8.05 -2.80 2.64
C SER A 233 -8.09 -1.40 2.01
N GLU A 234 -7.02 -0.60 2.14
CA GLU A 234 -6.98 0.76 1.62
C GLU A 234 -6.99 0.78 0.08
N GLN A 235 -7.91 1.55 -0.50
CA GLN A 235 -8.03 1.75 -1.94
C GLN A 235 -7.29 3.03 -2.35
N ARG A 236 -5.96 2.97 -2.31
CA ARG A 236 -5.07 4.06 -2.76
C ARG A 236 -4.28 3.60 -3.96
N PHE A 237 -4.28 4.38 -5.03
CA PHE A 237 -3.42 4.13 -6.19
C PHE A 237 -1.96 4.09 -5.76
N GLY A 238 -1.29 2.98 -6.03
CA GLY A 238 0.11 2.78 -5.63
C GLY A 238 0.63 1.42 -6.04
N VAL A 239 1.76 1.01 -5.48
CA VAL A 239 2.42 -0.26 -5.82
C VAL A 239 1.53 -1.47 -5.56
N SER A 240 0.68 -1.42 -4.52
CA SER A 240 -0.25 -2.50 -4.18
C SER A 240 -1.40 -2.67 -5.17
N THR A 241 -1.74 -1.64 -5.94
CA THR A 241 -2.83 -1.66 -6.94
C THR A 241 -2.30 -1.69 -8.38
N ALA A 242 -0.98 -1.65 -8.56
CA ALA A 242 -0.38 -1.54 -9.88
C ALA A 242 -0.36 -2.90 -10.61
N LEU A 243 -0.64 -2.87 -11.91
CA LEU A 243 -0.36 -3.96 -12.82
C LEU A 243 1.10 -3.87 -13.30
N GLN A 244 1.90 -4.90 -13.01
CA GLN A 244 3.23 -5.03 -13.61
C GLN A 244 3.11 -5.60 -15.03
N VAL A 245 3.30 -4.75 -16.04
CA VAL A 245 3.18 -5.14 -17.46
C VAL A 245 4.50 -5.58 -18.09
N GLN A 246 5.63 -5.33 -17.42
CA GLN A 246 6.97 -5.70 -17.91
C GLN A 246 7.93 -5.92 -16.73
N GLY A 247 8.95 -6.76 -16.95
CA GLY A 247 10.11 -6.92 -16.09
C GLY A 247 10.01 -8.04 -15.05
N LYS A 248 11.09 -8.22 -14.28
CA LYS A 248 11.20 -9.23 -13.20
C LYS A 248 10.40 -8.83 -11.96
N GLN A 249 10.14 -9.78 -11.06
CA GLN A 249 9.60 -9.54 -9.71
C GLN A 249 10.24 -8.31 -9.02
N LEU A 250 9.43 -7.53 -8.31
CA LEU A 250 9.89 -6.38 -7.52
C LEU A 250 10.65 -6.86 -6.27
N SER A 251 11.74 -6.18 -5.91
CA SER A 251 12.39 -6.36 -4.62
C SER A 251 11.71 -5.50 -3.54
N PHE A 252 12.04 -5.75 -2.26
CA PHE A 252 11.61 -4.90 -1.15
C PHE A 252 11.98 -3.42 -1.40
N ASN A 253 13.22 -3.16 -1.79
CA ASN A 253 13.70 -1.80 -2.07
C ASN A 253 13.01 -1.21 -3.32
N ASN A 254 12.69 -2.03 -4.33
CA ASN A 254 11.90 -1.54 -5.47
C ASN A 254 10.53 -1.04 -4.99
N ILE A 255 9.82 -1.81 -4.16
CA ILE A 255 8.50 -1.41 -3.64
C ILE A 255 8.62 -0.11 -2.83
N ASN A 256 9.57 -0.03 -1.89
CA ASN A 256 9.77 1.14 -1.05
C ASN A 256 10.15 2.42 -1.84
N ASP A 257 11.06 2.29 -2.80
CA ASP A 257 11.49 3.43 -3.62
C ASP A 257 10.42 3.84 -4.64
N THR A 258 9.64 2.88 -5.18
CA THR A 258 8.51 3.17 -6.07
C THR A 258 7.41 3.90 -5.32
N ASP A 259 7.08 3.47 -4.10
CA ASP A 259 6.10 4.16 -3.26
C ASP A 259 6.52 5.61 -2.99
N ALA A 260 7.79 5.84 -2.60
CA ALA A 260 8.32 7.18 -2.40
C ALA A 260 8.27 8.05 -3.67
N ALA A 261 8.59 7.49 -4.84
CA ALA A 261 8.53 8.21 -6.11
C ALA A 261 7.10 8.57 -6.49
N PHE A 262 6.17 7.64 -6.31
CA PHE A 262 4.78 7.78 -6.73
C PHE A 262 3.97 8.70 -5.82
N GLU A 263 4.19 8.62 -4.50
CA GLU A 263 3.63 9.59 -3.54
C GLU A 263 4.12 11.02 -3.84
N CYS A 264 5.40 11.18 -4.20
CA CYS A 264 5.94 12.50 -4.55
C CYS A 264 5.36 13.01 -5.87
N VAL A 265 5.18 12.16 -6.89
CA VAL A 265 4.64 12.61 -8.20
C VAL A 265 3.16 12.98 -8.10
N GLY A 266 2.43 12.39 -7.14
CA GLY A 266 1.03 12.71 -6.84
C GLY A 266 0.79 14.14 -6.36
N GLU A 267 1.81 14.84 -5.85
CA GLU A 267 1.74 16.27 -5.49
C GLU A 267 1.54 17.19 -6.71
N PHE A 268 1.77 16.68 -7.92
CA PHE A 268 1.72 17.44 -9.16
C PHE A 268 0.49 17.05 -9.99
N ALA A 269 -0.56 17.88 -9.91
CA ALA A 269 -1.81 17.62 -10.61
C ALA A 269 -1.57 17.49 -12.14
N PRO A 270 -2.00 16.38 -12.78
CA PRO A 270 -1.74 16.14 -14.20
C PRO A 270 -2.40 17.15 -15.11
N ALA A 271 -3.49 17.79 -14.69
CA ALA A 271 -4.13 18.88 -15.42
C ALA A 271 -3.27 20.15 -15.51
N ARG A 272 -2.32 20.35 -14.57
CA ARG A 272 -1.45 21.53 -14.52
C ARG A 272 -0.22 21.37 -15.41
N SER A 273 0.50 20.26 -15.26
CA SER A 273 1.82 20.06 -15.89
C SER A 273 2.15 18.57 -16.01
N ALA A 274 3.07 18.24 -16.91
CA ALA A 274 3.72 16.94 -16.89
C ALA A 274 4.81 16.97 -15.80
N ALA A 275 4.84 15.96 -14.93
CA ALA A 275 5.80 15.88 -13.84
C ALA A 275 6.52 14.54 -13.84
N VAL A 276 7.81 14.59 -13.50
CA VAL A 276 8.67 13.42 -13.38
C VAL A 276 9.43 13.49 -12.06
N VAL A 277 9.44 12.38 -11.34
CA VAL A 277 10.21 12.18 -10.11
C VAL A 277 11.17 11.02 -10.32
N ILE A 278 12.44 11.23 -10.00
CA ILE A 278 13.48 10.20 -9.99
C ILE A 278 13.93 9.99 -8.54
N VAL A 279 13.79 8.77 -8.03
CA VAL A 279 14.12 8.38 -6.66
C VAL A 279 15.23 7.34 -6.63
N LYS A 280 16.06 7.40 -5.59
CA LYS A 280 16.97 6.34 -5.21
C LYS A 280 17.06 6.28 -3.68
N HIS A 281 16.88 5.09 -3.09
CA HIS A 281 16.90 4.88 -1.64
C HIS A 281 15.91 5.81 -0.91
N ALA A 282 14.65 5.79 -1.37
CA ALA A 282 13.52 6.56 -0.86
C ALA A 282 13.70 8.09 -0.79
N ASN A 283 14.69 8.62 -1.52
CA ASN A 283 14.94 10.06 -1.64
C ASN A 283 14.88 10.51 -3.10
N PRO A 284 14.14 11.59 -3.42
CA PRO A 284 14.19 12.21 -4.74
C PRO A 284 15.61 12.71 -5.06
N CYS A 285 16.21 12.21 -6.12
CA CYS A 285 17.46 12.75 -6.67
C CYS A 285 17.22 13.80 -7.77
N GLY A 286 16.03 13.78 -8.38
CA GLY A 286 15.60 14.80 -9.33
C GLY A 286 14.07 14.83 -9.47
N VAL A 287 13.48 16.02 -9.49
CA VAL A 287 12.05 16.25 -9.72
C VAL A 287 11.90 17.43 -10.66
N ALA A 288 10.94 17.37 -11.59
CA ALA A 288 10.63 18.53 -12.43
C ALA A 288 9.21 18.50 -13.01
N GLU A 289 8.69 19.69 -13.30
CA GLU A 289 7.53 19.94 -14.16
C GLU A 289 7.98 20.38 -15.57
N GLY A 290 7.16 20.10 -16.59
CA GLY A 290 7.40 20.47 -17.98
C GLY A 290 6.14 20.44 -18.84
N GLY A 291 6.26 20.88 -20.09
CA GLY A 291 5.18 20.80 -21.08
C GLY A 291 4.88 19.37 -21.53
N SER A 292 5.90 18.51 -21.53
CA SER A 292 5.80 17.07 -21.80
C SER A 292 6.58 16.25 -20.77
N LEU A 293 6.30 14.94 -20.68
CA LEU A 293 7.04 14.03 -19.81
C LEU A 293 8.51 13.92 -20.22
N ALA A 294 8.82 14.01 -21.52
CA ALA A 294 10.20 14.00 -22.00
C ALA A 294 10.98 15.26 -21.57
N GLU A 295 10.36 16.43 -21.60
CA GLU A 295 10.95 17.68 -21.11
C GLU A 295 11.18 17.63 -19.59
N ALA A 296 10.15 17.24 -18.83
CA ALA A 296 10.23 17.10 -17.39
C ALA A 296 11.29 16.08 -16.97
N TYR A 297 11.39 14.94 -17.67
CA TYR A 297 12.43 13.95 -17.39
C TYR A 297 13.84 14.49 -17.60
N LYS A 298 14.10 15.20 -18.71
CA LYS A 298 15.42 15.82 -18.98
C LYS A 298 15.80 16.81 -17.87
N LYS A 299 14.85 17.63 -17.43
CA LYS A 299 15.05 18.57 -16.31
C LYS A 299 15.33 17.85 -14.99
N ALA A 300 14.54 16.83 -14.65
CA ALA A 300 14.73 16.04 -13.43
C ALA A 300 16.10 15.33 -13.44
N LEU A 301 16.48 14.72 -14.56
CA LEU A 301 17.77 14.05 -14.72
C LEU A 301 18.96 15.00 -14.56
N ALA A 302 18.84 16.25 -15.03
CA ALA A 302 19.89 17.26 -14.93
C ALA A 302 20.23 17.66 -13.48
N CYS A 303 19.35 17.40 -12.52
CA CYS A 303 19.60 17.65 -11.09
C CYS A 303 20.78 16.84 -10.57
N ASP A 304 20.78 15.53 -10.86
CA ASP A 304 21.82 14.60 -10.42
C ASP A 304 21.83 13.33 -11.30
N PRO A 305 22.48 13.40 -12.49
CA PRO A 305 22.49 12.29 -13.43
C PRO A 305 23.24 11.06 -12.90
N VAL A 306 24.18 11.24 -11.97
CA VAL A 306 24.95 10.16 -11.37
C VAL A 306 24.07 9.34 -10.42
N SER A 307 23.33 10.00 -9.53
CA SER A 307 22.41 9.30 -8.63
C SER A 307 21.19 8.74 -9.35
N ALA A 308 20.74 9.33 -10.47
CA ALA A 308 19.65 8.80 -11.27
C ALA A 308 19.93 7.41 -11.86
N PHE A 309 21.20 7.02 -12.02
CA PHE A 309 21.57 5.68 -12.50
C PHE A 309 21.09 4.59 -11.53
N GLY A 310 20.26 3.68 -12.05
CA GLY A 310 19.59 2.62 -11.28
C GLY A 310 18.44 3.14 -10.40
N GLY A 311 17.96 4.35 -10.68
CA GLY A 311 16.83 4.95 -9.98
C GLY A 311 15.48 4.36 -10.40
N ILE A 312 14.45 4.87 -9.73
CA ILE A 312 13.05 4.62 -10.03
C ILE A 312 12.41 5.91 -10.52
N ILE A 313 11.66 5.82 -11.61
CA ILE A 313 11.02 6.96 -12.25
C ILE A 313 9.50 6.86 -12.06
N ALA A 314 8.89 7.92 -11.55
CA ALA A 314 7.44 8.08 -11.48
C ALA A 314 7.00 9.25 -12.36
N VAL A 315 5.87 9.06 -13.06
CA VAL A 315 5.25 10.08 -13.92
C VAL A 315 3.79 10.31 -13.57
N ASN A 316 3.30 11.53 -13.74
CA ASN A 316 1.91 11.88 -13.40
C ASN A 316 0.91 11.76 -14.59
N ARG A 317 1.37 11.46 -15.80
CA ARG A 317 0.53 11.40 -17.01
C ARG A 317 0.75 10.06 -17.74
N LEU A 318 -0.06 9.83 -18.78
CA LEU A 318 0.16 8.75 -19.73
C LEU A 318 1.61 8.79 -20.24
N LEU A 319 2.32 7.68 -20.06
CA LEU A 319 3.68 7.50 -20.52
C LEU A 319 3.69 7.26 -22.03
N ASP A 320 4.19 8.24 -22.78
CA ASP A 320 4.29 8.18 -24.24
C ASP A 320 5.63 7.60 -24.73
N ALA A 321 5.72 7.38 -26.04
CA ALA A 321 6.90 6.81 -26.68
C ALA A 321 8.14 7.72 -26.60
N GLU A 322 7.98 9.04 -26.55
CA GLU A 322 9.11 9.98 -26.48
C GLU A 322 9.77 9.92 -25.10
N ALA A 323 8.95 10.02 -24.05
CA ALA A 323 9.41 9.87 -22.67
C ALA A 323 10.00 8.48 -22.42
N ALA A 324 9.36 7.42 -22.91
CA ALA A 324 9.87 6.05 -22.79
C ALA A 324 11.26 5.88 -23.43
N ARG A 325 11.50 6.48 -24.60
CA ARG A 325 12.84 6.47 -25.23
C ARG A 325 13.87 7.16 -24.33
N ALA A 326 13.57 8.38 -23.87
CA ALA A 326 14.50 9.12 -23.02
C ALA A 326 14.82 8.39 -21.69
N MET A 327 13.81 7.78 -21.06
CA MET A 327 13.95 7.08 -19.78
C MET A 327 14.71 5.75 -19.89
N THR A 328 14.86 5.21 -21.11
CA THR A 328 15.55 3.93 -21.37
C THR A 328 16.99 4.10 -21.88
N GLU A 329 17.46 5.34 -22.02
CA GLU A 329 18.86 5.68 -22.34
C GLU A 329 19.80 5.42 -21.15
N ILE A 330 19.31 5.61 -19.93
CA ILE A 330 20.04 5.29 -18.70
C ILE A 330 19.52 3.99 -18.09
N PHE A 331 20.35 3.38 -17.23
CA PHE A 331 19.90 2.24 -16.45
C PHE A 331 18.84 2.68 -15.44
N THR A 332 17.65 2.10 -15.53
CA THR A 332 16.49 2.38 -14.67
C THR A 332 15.97 1.05 -14.12
N GLU A 333 15.63 0.99 -12.84
CA GLU A 333 15.13 -0.25 -12.21
C GLU A 333 13.62 -0.43 -12.40
N VAL A 334 12.85 0.64 -12.21
CA VAL A 334 11.38 0.66 -12.28
C VAL A 334 10.89 1.98 -12.88
N ILE A 335 9.87 1.92 -13.73
CA ILE A 335 9.05 3.06 -14.14
C ILE A 335 7.62 2.79 -13.65
N ILE A 336 7.00 3.78 -12.99
CA ILE A 336 5.59 3.74 -12.57
C ILE A 336 4.81 4.91 -13.18
N ALA A 337 3.65 4.61 -13.75
CA ALA A 337 2.78 5.57 -14.42
C ALA A 337 1.30 5.26 -14.15
N PRO A 338 0.38 6.24 -14.28
CA PRO A 338 -1.05 5.93 -14.34
C PRO A 338 -1.37 5.01 -15.52
N GLU A 339 -0.88 5.36 -16.71
CA GLU A 339 -1.11 4.64 -17.97
C GLU A 339 0.13 4.72 -18.87
N ALA A 340 0.19 3.89 -19.91
CA ALA A 340 1.25 3.92 -20.93
C ALA A 340 0.67 3.59 -22.32
N SER A 341 1.23 4.19 -23.37
CA SER A 341 0.90 3.81 -24.74
C SER A 341 1.47 2.44 -25.10
N GLU A 342 0.90 1.77 -26.10
CA GLU A 342 1.41 0.49 -26.60
C GLU A 342 2.87 0.60 -27.06
N GLU A 343 3.23 1.70 -27.72
CA GLU A 343 4.60 1.96 -28.14
C GLU A 343 5.55 2.17 -26.95
N ALA A 344 5.11 2.87 -25.90
CA ALA A 344 5.90 3.04 -24.69
C ALA A 344 6.16 1.70 -23.99
N ILE A 345 5.14 0.84 -23.90
CA ILE A 345 5.27 -0.53 -23.37
C ILE A 345 6.28 -1.32 -24.22
N ALA A 346 6.22 -1.23 -25.56
CA ALA A 346 7.14 -1.94 -26.44
C ALA A 346 8.60 -1.45 -26.29
N ILE A 347 8.82 -0.14 -26.18
CA ILE A 347 10.15 0.46 -25.98
C ILE A 347 10.75 -0.02 -24.65
N ILE A 348 9.98 0.02 -23.57
CA ILE A 348 10.40 -0.45 -22.25
C ILE A 348 10.57 -1.97 -22.22
N GLY A 349 9.71 -2.69 -22.95
CA GLY A 349 9.75 -4.14 -23.15
C GLY A 349 11.09 -4.64 -23.71
N ALA A 350 11.78 -3.83 -24.51
CA ALA A 350 13.11 -4.15 -25.03
C ALA A 350 14.20 -4.20 -23.93
N LYS A 351 13.96 -3.63 -22.74
CA LYS A 351 14.85 -3.69 -21.58
C LYS A 351 14.40 -4.82 -20.65
N LYS A 352 14.96 -6.03 -20.85
CA LYS A 352 14.58 -7.28 -20.16
C LYS A 352 14.31 -7.17 -18.64
N ASN A 353 15.10 -6.36 -17.92
CA ASN A 353 15.06 -6.29 -16.45
C ASN A 353 14.30 -5.08 -15.90
N LEU A 354 13.96 -4.09 -16.73
CA LEU A 354 13.26 -2.88 -16.33
C LEU A 354 11.80 -3.24 -16.03
N ARG A 355 11.25 -2.78 -14.91
CA ARG A 355 9.82 -2.98 -14.59
C ARG A 355 9.02 -1.78 -15.06
N LEU A 356 7.83 -2.05 -15.61
CA LEU A 356 6.82 -1.04 -15.86
C LEU A 356 5.57 -1.38 -15.05
N LEU A 357 5.15 -0.44 -14.22
CA LEU A 357 3.97 -0.54 -13.36
C LEU A 357 2.92 0.46 -13.81
N LEU A 358 1.70 -0.03 -14.08
CA LEU A 358 0.55 0.80 -14.46
C LEU A 358 -0.47 0.79 -13.33
N THR A 359 -0.82 1.97 -12.84
CA THR A 359 -1.65 2.12 -11.63
C THR A 359 -3.11 2.47 -11.91
N GLY A 360 -3.42 2.94 -13.13
CA GLY A 360 -4.77 3.38 -13.52
C GLY A 360 -5.21 4.73 -12.93
N GLY A 361 -4.36 5.38 -12.13
CA GLY A 361 -4.67 6.65 -11.48
C GLY A 361 -3.49 7.13 -10.62
N LEU A 362 -3.63 8.29 -9.98
CA LEU A 362 -2.60 8.85 -9.09
C LEU A 362 -3.06 8.85 -7.63
N PRO A 363 -2.13 8.75 -6.67
CA PRO A 363 -2.47 8.89 -5.27
C PRO A 363 -2.91 10.33 -5.02
N ASP A 364 -4.06 10.52 -4.37
CA ASP A 364 -4.48 11.86 -3.93
C ASP A 364 -3.59 12.28 -2.74
N PRO A 365 -2.77 13.34 -2.85
CA PRO A 365 -1.90 13.80 -1.77
C PRO A 365 -2.69 14.36 -0.58
N ARG A 366 -3.97 14.71 -0.76
CA ARG A 366 -4.85 15.24 0.30
C ARG A 366 -5.67 14.15 0.99
N ALA A 367 -5.68 12.93 0.47
CA ALA A 367 -6.45 11.83 1.06
C ALA A 367 -5.88 11.44 2.43
N ALA A 368 -6.75 11.45 3.44
CA ALA A 368 -6.44 10.99 4.78
C ALA A 368 -5.98 9.52 4.77
N GLY A 369 -5.18 9.16 5.76
CA GLY A 369 -4.68 7.80 5.95
C GLY A 369 -3.75 7.73 7.14
N LEU A 370 -3.27 6.53 7.44
CA LEU A 370 -2.35 6.29 8.54
C LEU A 370 -0.97 5.89 8.00
N ASN A 371 0.07 6.30 8.71
CA ASN A 371 1.42 5.79 8.57
C ASN A 371 1.77 5.01 9.84
N ILE A 372 2.27 3.79 9.66
CA ILE A 372 2.60 2.87 10.75
C ILE A 372 4.07 2.49 10.64
N ARG A 373 4.78 2.60 11.76
CA ARG A 373 6.19 2.17 11.88
C ARG A 373 6.36 1.28 13.10
N THR A 374 7.21 0.27 12.99
CA THR A 374 7.59 -0.57 14.12
C THR A 374 8.69 0.10 14.95
N VAL A 375 8.62 -0.11 16.27
CA VAL A 375 9.70 0.16 17.23
C VAL A 375 9.94 -1.11 18.04
N ALA A 376 11.04 -1.18 18.80
CA ALA A 376 11.30 -2.33 19.66
C ALA A 376 10.13 -2.57 20.62
N GLY A 377 9.39 -3.66 20.40
CA GLY A 377 8.23 -4.04 21.21
C GLY A 377 6.92 -3.27 20.95
N GLY A 378 6.82 -2.44 19.90
CA GLY A 378 5.61 -1.64 19.68
C GLY A 378 5.43 -1.04 18.28
N LEU A 379 4.40 -0.20 18.14
CA LEU A 379 4.01 0.50 16.91
C LEU A 379 3.89 2.01 17.17
N LEU A 380 4.39 2.82 16.24
CA LEU A 380 4.06 4.24 16.11
C LEU A 380 3.03 4.38 14.99
N VAL A 381 1.92 5.08 15.27
CA VAL A 381 0.84 5.31 14.31
C VAL A 381 0.55 6.80 14.27
N GLN A 382 0.59 7.40 13.08
CA GLN A 382 0.30 8.81 12.85
C GLN A 382 -0.57 8.98 11.61
N SER A 383 -1.19 10.15 11.45
CA SER A 383 -1.84 10.50 10.18
C SER A 383 -0.80 10.69 9.06
N ARG A 384 -1.21 10.45 7.82
CA ARG A 384 -0.47 10.87 6.62
C ARG A 384 -0.32 12.39 6.61
N ASP A 385 0.81 12.88 6.12
CA ASP A 385 1.00 14.31 5.88
C ASP A 385 0.25 14.73 4.61
N THR A 386 -0.92 15.32 4.79
CA THR A 386 -1.81 15.77 3.70
C THR A 386 -1.74 17.27 3.45
N ALA A 387 -0.86 18.00 4.13
CA ALA A 387 -0.74 19.44 3.95
C ALA A 387 -0.13 19.76 2.58
N SER A 388 -0.67 20.80 1.94
CA SER A 388 -0.25 21.27 0.61
C SER A 388 0.12 22.74 0.68
N VAL A 389 1.24 23.11 0.05
CA VAL A 389 1.70 24.51 -0.01
C VAL A 389 0.71 25.44 -0.72
N ASP A 390 -0.17 24.89 -1.56
CA ASP A 390 -1.19 25.64 -2.28
C ASP A 390 -2.29 26.17 -1.36
N ASP A 391 -2.49 25.49 -0.23
CA ASP A 391 -3.51 25.81 0.76
C ASP A 391 -2.93 26.65 1.93
N MET A 392 -1.63 26.98 1.89
CA MET A 392 -0.93 27.73 2.95
C MET A 392 -0.97 29.24 2.73
N ASP A 393 -1.12 29.98 3.84
CA ASP A 393 -0.92 31.43 3.87
C ASP A 393 0.58 31.76 3.89
N LEU A 394 1.11 32.11 2.71
CA LEU A 394 2.53 32.39 2.52
C LEU A 394 2.86 33.84 2.90
N LYS A 395 3.60 34.01 4.00
CA LYS A 395 3.98 35.34 4.50
C LYS A 395 5.37 35.76 4.04
N VAL A 396 5.46 36.86 3.28
CA VAL A 396 6.75 37.51 2.99
C VAL A 396 7.27 38.17 4.27
N VAL A 397 8.48 37.82 4.69
CA VAL A 397 9.07 38.31 5.95
C VAL A 397 10.32 39.18 5.78
N THR A 398 10.90 39.23 4.58
CA THR A 398 12.00 40.14 4.23
C THR A 398 11.49 41.39 3.52
N ARG A 399 12.38 42.37 3.33
CA ARG A 399 12.12 43.63 2.60
C ARG A 399 11.77 43.40 1.13
N ARG A 400 12.40 42.40 0.50
CA ARG A 400 12.21 42.07 -0.91
C ARG A 400 11.17 40.96 -1.04
N ALA A 401 10.08 41.23 -1.75
CA ALA A 401 9.12 40.19 -2.13
C ALA A 401 9.72 39.25 -3.22
N PRO A 402 9.32 37.97 -3.27
CA PRO A 402 9.67 37.10 -4.37
C PRO A 402 8.99 37.58 -5.66
N THR A 403 9.66 37.40 -6.80
CA THR A 403 9.01 37.50 -8.12
C THR A 403 8.01 36.37 -8.33
N GLU A 404 7.10 36.50 -9.29
CA GLU A 404 6.15 35.42 -9.63
C GLU A 404 6.84 34.09 -9.98
N ARG A 405 7.96 34.15 -10.73
CA ARG A 405 8.79 32.98 -11.04
C ARG A 405 9.36 32.36 -9.77
N GLU A 406 9.97 33.17 -8.91
CA GLU A 406 10.51 32.68 -7.64
C GLU A 406 9.42 32.08 -6.76
N LEU A 407 8.24 32.70 -6.68
CA LEU A 407 7.13 32.16 -5.89
C LEU A 407 6.63 30.81 -6.42
N ALA A 408 6.55 30.64 -7.74
CA ALA A 408 6.23 29.36 -8.36
C ALA A 408 7.29 28.28 -8.03
N ASP A 409 8.58 28.63 -8.17
CA ASP A 409 9.68 27.72 -7.82
C ASP A 409 9.73 27.41 -6.32
N LEU A 410 9.38 28.35 -5.44
CA LEU A 410 9.33 28.15 -3.99
C LEU A 410 8.23 27.14 -3.63
N ARG A 411 7.03 27.31 -4.22
CA ARG A 411 5.94 26.33 -4.04
C ARG A 411 6.34 24.96 -4.57
N PHE A 412 6.97 24.89 -5.74
CA PHE A 412 7.51 23.65 -6.30
C PHE A 412 8.52 22.99 -5.33
N ALA A 413 9.54 23.72 -4.92
CA ALA A 413 10.60 23.23 -4.04
C ALA A 413 10.04 22.75 -2.69
N PHE A 414 9.05 23.45 -2.13
CA PHE A 414 8.44 23.08 -0.86
C PHE A 414 7.57 21.82 -0.96
N ARG A 415 6.85 21.62 -2.08
CA ARG A 415 6.18 20.33 -2.37
C ARG A 415 7.20 19.18 -2.42
N VAL A 416 8.34 19.39 -3.07
CA VAL A 416 9.40 18.37 -3.13
C VAL A 416 10.01 18.10 -1.74
N ALA A 417 10.30 19.15 -0.97
CA ALA A 417 10.93 19.04 0.35
C ALA A 417 10.14 18.15 1.32
N LYS A 418 8.80 18.12 1.22
CA LYS A 418 7.91 17.21 1.97
C LYS A 418 8.23 15.72 1.78
N HIS A 419 8.81 15.37 0.62
CA HIS A 419 9.11 13.99 0.24
C HIS A 419 10.59 13.60 0.39
N VAL A 420 11.45 14.53 0.80
CA VAL A 420 12.87 14.25 1.06
C VAL A 420 13.10 14.01 2.55
N LYS A 421 13.98 13.06 2.90
CA LYS A 421 14.29 12.77 4.31
C LYS A 421 14.94 13.97 5.00
N SER A 422 14.60 14.17 6.27
CA SER A 422 15.01 15.32 7.08
C SER A 422 16.38 15.14 7.73
N ASN A 423 17.13 16.22 7.98
CA ASN A 423 16.86 17.61 7.56
C ASN A 423 17.11 17.77 6.05
N THR A 424 16.27 18.57 5.38
CA THR A 424 16.38 18.75 3.93
C THR A 424 16.50 20.19 3.47
N ILE A 425 17.27 20.37 2.40
CA ILE A 425 17.37 21.60 1.63
C ILE A 425 17.23 21.24 0.14
N VAL A 426 16.26 21.86 -0.53
CA VAL A 426 16.00 21.67 -1.96
C VAL A 426 16.23 22.98 -2.69
N TYR A 427 17.18 23.01 -3.61
CA TYR A 427 17.35 24.11 -4.56
C TYR A 427 16.49 23.80 -5.79
N ALA A 428 15.74 24.79 -6.28
CA ALA A 428 14.94 24.65 -7.48
C ALA A 428 15.01 25.88 -8.37
N LYS A 429 14.86 25.67 -9.67
CA LYS A 429 14.82 26.72 -10.68
C LYS A 429 14.00 26.24 -11.88
N ASP A 430 13.12 27.10 -12.38
CA ASP A 430 12.28 26.83 -13.55
C ASP A 430 11.48 25.51 -13.40
N LEU A 431 10.89 25.32 -12.21
CA LEU A 431 10.12 24.16 -11.78
C LEU A 431 10.86 22.83 -11.86
N ALA A 432 12.18 22.85 -11.66
CA ALA A 432 13.02 21.66 -11.55
C ALA A 432 13.93 21.76 -10.33
N THR A 433 14.16 20.65 -9.63
CA THR A 433 15.20 20.58 -8.62
C THR A 433 16.57 20.72 -9.30
N VAL A 434 17.46 21.50 -8.72
CA VAL A 434 18.83 21.70 -9.21
C VAL A 434 19.89 21.33 -8.19
N GLY A 435 19.47 20.93 -6.98
CA GLY A 435 20.32 20.37 -5.94
C GLY A 435 19.48 19.93 -4.75
N VAL A 436 19.74 18.72 -4.22
CA VAL A 436 18.97 18.13 -3.10
C VAL A 436 19.92 17.63 -2.02
N GLY A 437 19.72 18.13 -0.79
CA GLY A 437 20.49 17.77 0.39
C GLY A 437 19.64 16.98 1.36
N ALA A 438 19.60 15.66 1.19
CA ALA A 438 18.70 14.76 1.92
C ALA A 438 19.32 14.21 3.23
N GLY A 439 18.49 14.09 4.26
CA GLY A 439 18.72 13.20 5.40
C GLY A 439 19.85 13.58 6.36
N GLN A 440 20.16 14.87 6.51
CA GLN A 440 21.28 15.29 7.36
C GLN A 440 20.84 15.65 8.79
N MET A 441 21.70 15.40 9.76
CA MET A 441 21.49 15.82 11.15
C MET A 441 21.58 17.35 11.30
N SER A 442 22.39 17.99 10.44
CA SER A 442 22.63 19.43 10.43
C SER A 442 22.06 20.08 9.18
N ARG A 443 21.31 21.19 9.34
CA ARG A 443 20.64 21.88 8.23
C ARG A 443 21.61 22.59 7.29
N VAL A 444 22.70 23.13 7.83
CA VAL A 444 23.77 23.74 7.01
C VAL A 444 24.48 22.69 6.16
N ASP A 445 24.60 21.44 6.64
CA ASP A 445 25.19 20.36 5.86
C ASP A 445 24.25 19.95 4.71
N SER A 446 22.94 19.91 4.92
CA SER A 446 21.98 19.74 3.82
C SER A 446 22.16 20.82 2.75
N ALA A 447 22.29 22.09 3.15
CA ALA A 447 22.49 23.20 2.22
C ALA A 447 23.79 23.07 1.42
N ARG A 448 24.89 22.72 2.09
CA ARG A 448 26.21 22.53 1.48
C ARG A 448 26.27 21.32 0.55
N ILE A 449 25.71 20.19 0.97
CA ILE A 449 25.67 18.96 0.15
C ILE A 449 24.89 19.20 -1.13
N ALA A 450 23.70 19.81 -1.04
CA ALA A 450 22.90 20.14 -2.20
C ALA A 450 23.65 21.05 -3.19
N ALA A 451 24.30 22.12 -2.69
CA ALA A 451 25.12 23.01 -3.50
C ALA A 451 26.32 22.28 -4.13
N ARG A 452 26.98 21.39 -3.37
CA ARG A 452 28.10 20.60 -3.89
C ARG A 452 27.67 19.64 -5.00
N LYS A 453 26.54 18.94 -4.81
CA LYS A 453 25.99 18.05 -5.84
C LYS A 453 25.65 18.81 -7.13
N ALA A 454 25.12 20.03 -7.01
CA ALA A 454 24.85 20.87 -8.18
C ALA A 454 26.14 21.27 -8.93
N LEU A 455 27.24 21.51 -8.22
CA LEU A 455 28.55 21.76 -8.83
C LEU A 455 29.06 20.52 -9.57
N ASP A 456 28.99 19.35 -8.94
CA ASP A 456 29.43 18.09 -9.55
C ASP A 456 28.58 17.76 -10.81
N ALA A 457 27.26 18.01 -10.76
CA ALA A 457 26.35 17.86 -11.89
C ALA A 457 26.68 18.84 -13.04
N ALA A 458 26.98 20.10 -12.73
CA ALA A 458 27.39 21.09 -13.71
C ALA A 458 28.70 20.72 -14.38
N GLN A 459 29.68 20.23 -13.62
CA GLN A 459 30.94 19.73 -14.15
C GLN A 459 30.72 18.54 -15.10
N ALA A 460 29.88 17.58 -14.70
CA ALA A 460 29.55 16.43 -15.54
C ALA A 460 28.82 16.83 -16.84
N ALA A 461 27.99 17.87 -16.78
CA ALA A 461 27.25 18.41 -17.92
C ALA A 461 28.04 19.43 -18.76
N GLY A 462 29.27 19.78 -18.37
CA GLY A 462 30.09 20.79 -19.06
C GLY A 462 29.52 22.21 -18.98
N LEU A 463 28.73 22.52 -17.95
CA LEU A 463 28.17 23.85 -17.72
C LEU A 463 29.22 24.76 -17.06
N SER A 464 29.25 26.04 -17.43
CA SER A 464 30.16 27.03 -16.84
C SER A 464 29.82 27.39 -15.40
N GLU A 465 28.55 27.22 -15.01
CA GLU A 465 28.04 27.53 -13.67
C GLU A 465 27.04 26.45 -13.21
N PRO A 466 26.93 26.20 -11.89
CA PRO A 466 25.89 25.32 -11.37
C PRO A 466 24.50 25.92 -11.57
N LEU A 467 23.51 25.03 -11.79
CA LEU A 467 22.12 25.42 -11.97
C LEU A 467 21.50 26.08 -10.71
N THR A 468 22.18 26.03 -9.56
CA THR A 468 21.82 26.77 -8.35
C THR A 468 21.94 28.28 -8.50
N ARG A 469 22.69 28.79 -9.50
CA ARG A 469 22.76 30.24 -9.76
C ARG A 469 21.38 30.78 -10.19
N GLY A 470 20.84 31.69 -9.38
CA GLY A 470 19.52 32.27 -9.58
C GLY A 470 18.36 31.33 -9.22
N SER A 471 18.64 30.29 -8.42
CA SER A 471 17.64 29.34 -7.92
C SER A 471 16.94 29.86 -6.66
N VAL A 472 15.89 29.18 -6.25
CA VAL A 472 15.27 29.35 -4.93
C VAL A 472 15.56 28.15 -4.05
N VAL A 473 15.32 28.26 -2.75
CA VAL A 473 15.54 27.20 -1.77
C VAL A 473 14.32 26.94 -0.92
N ALA A 474 13.96 25.66 -0.73
CA ALA A 474 13.02 25.22 0.28
C ALA A 474 13.74 24.50 1.43
N SER A 475 13.26 24.75 2.64
CA SER A 475 13.68 24.06 3.86
C SER A 475 12.48 23.37 4.50
N ASP A 476 12.57 22.07 4.77
CA ASP A 476 11.46 21.30 5.40
C ASP A 476 11.15 21.76 6.84
N ALA A 477 12.12 22.37 7.52
CA ALA A 477 11.99 23.00 8.83
C ALA A 477 12.70 24.37 8.86
N PHE A 478 12.50 25.13 9.95
CA PHE A 478 13.12 26.44 10.09
C PHE A 478 14.65 26.38 10.12
N PHE A 479 15.32 27.46 9.71
CA PHE A 479 16.76 27.64 9.92
C PHE A 479 17.04 27.99 11.39
N PRO A 480 17.80 27.16 12.13
CA PRO A 480 18.09 27.43 13.54
C PRO A 480 19.09 28.60 13.70
N PHE A 481 19.96 28.79 12.71
CA PHE A 481 20.94 29.86 12.61
C PHE A 481 21.04 30.33 11.15
N ALA A 482 21.62 31.51 10.92
CA ALA A 482 21.76 32.09 9.59
C ALA A 482 22.77 31.34 8.69
N ASP A 483 23.61 30.47 9.24
CA ASP A 483 24.67 29.75 8.51
C ASP A 483 24.13 28.87 7.36
N GLY A 484 23.04 28.15 7.59
CA GLY A 484 22.37 27.35 6.56
C GLY A 484 21.79 28.21 5.43
N LEU A 485 21.23 29.37 5.77
CA LEU A 485 20.75 30.35 4.80
C LEU A 485 21.93 30.91 3.99
N LEU A 486 23.00 31.35 4.65
CA LEU A 486 24.17 31.93 4.01
C LEU A 486 24.88 30.94 3.08
N ALA A 487 24.91 29.65 3.42
CA ALA A 487 25.40 28.61 2.52
C ALA A 487 24.56 28.54 1.22
N ALA A 488 23.25 28.74 1.30
CA ALA A 488 22.39 28.84 0.12
C ALA A 488 22.61 30.11 -0.69
N VAL A 489 22.86 31.24 -0.02
CA VAL A 489 23.25 32.50 -0.69
C VAL A 489 24.54 32.33 -1.48
N GLU A 490 25.57 31.72 -0.88
CA GLU A 490 26.87 31.47 -1.54
C GLU A 490 26.71 30.63 -2.82
N ALA A 491 25.80 29.64 -2.78
CA ALA A 491 25.44 28.79 -3.91
C ALA A 491 24.61 29.51 -5.00
N GLY A 492 24.17 30.75 -4.75
CA GLY A 492 23.46 31.61 -5.71
C GLY A 492 21.94 31.62 -5.57
N ALA A 493 21.39 31.24 -4.41
CA ALA A 493 19.97 31.31 -4.16
C ALA A 493 19.49 32.77 -4.07
N THR A 494 18.32 33.07 -4.66
CA THR A 494 17.73 34.41 -4.66
C THR A 494 16.49 34.50 -3.77
N ALA A 495 15.83 33.39 -3.46
CA ALA A 495 14.67 33.35 -2.57
C ALA A 495 14.63 32.06 -1.73
N VAL A 496 13.98 32.11 -0.58
CA VAL A 496 13.87 31.00 0.37
C VAL A 496 12.44 30.84 0.90
N ILE A 497 11.97 29.61 1.05
CA ILE A 497 10.73 29.23 1.73
C ILE A 497 11.04 28.29 2.89
N GLN A 498 10.49 28.60 4.06
CA GLN A 498 10.66 27.79 5.27
C GLN A 498 9.44 27.95 6.19
N PRO A 499 9.28 27.14 7.24
CA PRO A 499 8.13 27.27 8.13
C PRO A 499 8.16 28.53 9.01
N GLY A 500 9.35 28.97 9.43
CA GLY A 500 9.53 29.93 10.53
C GLY A 500 9.24 29.29 11.90
N GLY A 501 9.19 30.11 12.94
CA GLY A 501 8.93 29.69 14.32
C GLY A 501 10.19 29.48 15.17
N SER A 502 11.37 29.90 14.70
CA SER A 502 12.58 29.91 15.53
C SER A 502 12.59 31.11 16.47
N MET A 503 13.17 30.95 17.67
CA MET A 503 13.51 32.11 18.52
C MET A 503 14.50 33.07 17.84
N ARG A 504 15.21 32.60 16.80
CA ARG A 504 16.20 33.35 16.03
C ARG A 504 15.73 33.74 14.64
N ASP A 505 14.42 33.69 14.35
CA ASP A 505 13.90 34.06 13.03
C ASP A 505 14.36 35.46 12.60
N GLN A 506 14.42 36.43 13.52
CA GLN A 506 14.86 37.80 13.21
C GLN A 506 16.32 37.86 12.73
N ASP A 507 17.22 37.05 13.31
CA ASP A 507 18.62 37.00 12.87
C ASP A 507 18.74 36.44 11.45
N VAL A 508 17.93 35.42 11.13
CA VAL A 508 17.89 34.79 9.81
C VAL A 508 17.25 35.71 8.76
N ILE A 509 16.19 36.43 9.14
CA ILE A 509 15.53 37.44 8.28
C ILE A 509 16.49 38.59 7.99
N ALA A 510 17.20 39.09 9.00
CA ALA A 510 18.19 40.16 8.83
C ALA A 510 19.32 39.75 7.88
N ALA A 511 19.84 38.51 8.02
CA ALA A 511 20.84 37.97 7.10
C ALA A 511 20.30 37.81 5.66
N ALA A 512 19.03 37.43 5.49
CA ALA A 512 18.40 37.38 4.17
C ALA A 512 18.24 38.76 3.54
N ASP A 513 17.81 39.75 4.33
CA ASP A 513 17.70 41.16 3.90
C ASP A 513 19.06 41.71 3.46
N GLU A 514 20.12 41.46 4.25
CA GLU A 514 21.49 41.90 3.94
C GLU A 514 22.02 41.27 2.65
N ALA A 515 21.68 39.99 2.42
CA ALA A 515 22.02 39.28 1.19
C ALA A 515 21.08 39.57 0.00
N GLY A 516 20.01 40.35 0.20
CA GLY A 516 19.05 40.71 -0.86
C GLY A 516 18.09 39.58 -1.28
N LEU A 517 17.84 38.61 -0.41
CA LEU A 517 16.94 37.49 -0.66
C LEU A 517 15.48 37.81 -0.34
N ALA A 518 14.56 37.22 -1.11
CA ALA A 518 13.17 37.08 -0.67
C ALA A 518 13.03 35.89 0.29
N MET A 519 12.28 36.05 1.36
CA MET A 519 11.98 34.96 2.29
C MET A 519 10.48 34.88 2.56
N VAL A 520 9.97 33.66 2.49
CA VAL A 520 8.56 33.33 2.70
C VAL A 520 8.42 32.32 3.85
N PHE A 521 7.54 32.63 4.80
CA PHE A 521 7.14 31.73 5.88
C PHE A 521 5.84 30.99 5.55
N THR A 522 5.80 29.68 5.84
CA THR A 522 4.62 28.82 5.61
C THR A 522 3.84 28.52 6.88
N GLY A 523 4.48 28.57 8.06
CA GLY A 523 3.90 28.09 9.33
C GLY A 523 3.74 26.57 9.44
N VAL A 524 4.13 25.78 8.43
CA VAL A 524 3.94 24.34 8.37
C VAL A 524 5.27 23.64 8.15
N ARG A 525 5.60 22.63 8.97
CA ARG A 525 6.83 21.84 8.89
C ARG A 525 6.56 20.45 8.33
N HIS A 526 7.43 19.96 7.44
CA HIS A 526 7.29 18.64 6.80
C HIS A 526 8.48 17.71 7.10
N PHE A 527 8.64 17.28 8.36
CA PHE A 527 9.68 16.31 8.68
C PHE A 527 9.33 14.90 8.17
N LYS A 528 10.32 14.21 7.61
CA LYS A 528 10.23 12.83 7.13
C LYS A 528 11.47 12.04 7.54
N HIS A 529 11.25 10.90 8.20
CA HIS A 529 12.32 10.00 8.65
C HIS A 529 12.16 8.63 8.02
#